data_AF-A0A3Q4IA49-F1
#
_entry.id   AF-A0A3Q4IA49-F1
#
_cell.length_a   1.000
_cell.length_b   1.000
_cell.length_c   1.000
_cell.angle_alpha   90.00
_cell.angle_beta   90.00
_cell.angle_gamma   90.00
#
_symmetry.space_group_name_H-M   'P 1'
#
loop_
_entity.id
_entity.type
_entity.pdbx_description
1 polymer ?
#
loop_
_entity_poly.entity_id
_entity_poly.type
_entity_poly.pdbx_seq_one_letter_code
_entity_poly.pdbx_strand_id
1 'polypeptide(L)'
;MCPKTARAFTLVTLLDFTCVCSWPMRTVAVLGGGIGGLAASYYLCKSPQVTKVILLEASSRFGGWLWSTRRSDGAVFEHGPRGIRPAGAVGSNTLNMLWFCTLYCSACIDANRWLLCAVIILFGLDSAFSGCLTFLCDCIPQYYEGHFQRVESMRGFIRNNNLALSLTGSCYDGVSVNDVIFSGRTAVEELLGTVV
;
A
#
# COMPACT_ATOMS: atom_id res chain seq x y z
N MET A 1 -47.68 -16.48 -10.71
CA MET A 1 -46.74 -17.33 -9.96
C MET A 1 -46.57 -18.64 -10.72
N CYS A 2 -45.54 -18.74 -11.56
CA CYS A 2 -44.94 -19.95 -12.15
C CYS A 2 -43.83 -19.49 -13.14
N PRO A 3 -42.55 -19.89 -13.01
CA PRO A 3 -41.58 -19.67 -14.07
C PRO A 3 -40.95 -20.96 -14.59
N LYS A 4 -41.14 -21.20 -15.89
CA LYS A 4 -40.33 -22.04 -16.79
C LYS A 4 -40.32 -21.40 -18.18
N THR A 5 -39.13 -21.07 -18.72
CA THR A 5 -38.68 -21.08 -20.15
C THR A 5 -37.35 -20.30 -20.27
N ALA A 6 -36.18 -20.93 -20.42
CA ALA A 6 -35.49 -21.37 -21.67
C ALA A 6 -35.24 -20.22 -22.68
N ARG A 7 -34.02 -20.02 -23.22
CA ARG A 7 -33.46 -20.83 -24.33
C ARG A 7 -31.96 -20.57 -24.56
N ALA A 8 -31.26 -21.63 -24.97
CA ALA A 8 -29.97 -21.62 -25.68
C ALA A 8 -30.19 -22.04 -27.14
N PHE A 9 -29.41 -21.51 -28.10
CA PHE A 9 -29.13 -22.02 -29.48
C PHE A 9 -27.98 -21.13 -30.05
N THR A 10 -26.70 -21.55 -30.20
CA THR A 10 -26.03 -22.35 -31.27
C THR A 10 -26.08 -21.61 -32.65
N LEU A 11 -25.04 -21.25 -33.43
CA LEU A 11 -23.68 -21.76 -33.73
C LEU A 11 -22.93 -20.69 -34.60
N VAL A 12 -21.65 -20.37 -34.35
CA VAL A 12 -20.66 -20.03 -35.41
C VAL A 12 -19.34 -20.72 -35.05
N THR A 13 -18.77 -21.34 -36.07
CA THR A 13 -17.77 -22.39 -36.11
C THR A 13 -16.32 -21.91 -35.94
N LEU A 14 -15.50 -22.75 -35.30
CA LEU A 14 -14.06 -22.98 -35.51
C LEU A 14 -13.14 -21.75 -35.62
N LEU A 15 -12.72 -21.23 -34.46
CA LEU A 15 -11.32 -20.89 -34.18
C LEU A 15 -11.08 -21.18 -32.69
N ASP A 16 -10.30 -22.21 -32.40
CA ASP A 16 -9.62 -22.54 -31.14
C ASP A 16 -10.15 -21.89 -29.85
N PHE A 17 -11.21 -22.46 -29.26
CA PHE A 17 -11.41 -22.37 -27.81
C PHE A 17 -10.39 -23.28 -27.12
N THR A 18 -9.13 -22.87 -27.15
CA THR A 18 -8.29 -23.13 -26.00
C THR A 18 -8.90 -22.34 -24.85
N CYS A 19 -9.49 -23.06 -23.89
CA CYS A 19 -9.74 -22.52 -22.57
C CYS A 19 -8.37 -22.14 -21.98
N VAL A 20 -7.89 -20.94 -22.30
CA VAL A 20 -6.73 -20.31 -21.65
C VAL A 20 -7.26 -19.21 -20.75
N CYS A 21 -8.16 -19.56 -19.83
CA CYS A 21 -8.34 -18.75 -18.62
C CYS A 21 -7.27 -19.12 -17.58
N SER A 22 -6.07 -19.54 -18.00
CA SER A 22 -4.89 -19.47 -17.14
C SER A 22 -4.42 -18.02 -17.15
N TRP A 23 -5.11 -17.13 -16.44
CA TRP A 23 -4.43 -15.93 -15.95
C TRP A 23 -3.19 -16.45 -15.22
N PRO A 24 -1.97 -16.11 -15.65
CA PRO A 24 -0.77 -16.63 -15.00
C PRO A 24 -0.89 -16.25 -13.53
N MET A 25 -0.88 -17.25 -12.64
CA MET A 25 -0.98 -17.00 -11.21
C MET A 25 0.26 -16.22 -10.78
N ARG A 26 0.17 -14.89 -10.74
CA ARG A 26 1.29 -14.06 -10.33
C ARG A 26 1.30 -13.99 -8.81
N THR A 27 2.33 -14.58 -8.23
CA THR A 27 2.68 -14.35 -6.82
C THR A 27 3.66 -13.19 -6.77
N VAL A 28 3.32 -12.14 -6.02
CA VAL A 28 4.16 -10.96 -5.86
C VAL A 28 4.62 -10.87 -4.42
N ALA A 29 5.93 -10.73 -4.21
CA ALA A 29 6.51 -10.47 -2.91
C ALA A 29 6.77 -8.96 -2.76
N VAL A 30 6.38 -8.40 -1.62
CA VAL A 30 6.66 -7.02 -1.23
C VAL A 30 7.65 -7.07 -0.07
N LEU A 31 8.81 -6.46 -0.26
CA LEU A 31 9.88 -6.41 0.74
C LEU A 31 9.84 -5.07 1.47
N GLY A 32 9.48 -5.09 2.76
CA GLY A 32 9.31 -3.92 3.60
C GLY A 32 7.85 -3.63 3.91
N GLY A 33 7.46 -3.78 5.17
CA GLY A 33 6.16 -3.52 5.76
C GLY A 33 5.91 -2.07 6.17
N GLY A 34 6.65 -1.11 5.59
CA GLY A 34 6.41 0.32 5.77
C GLY A 34 5.18 0.82 5.00
N ILE A 35 4.94 2.14 5.04
CA ILE A 35 3.81 2.79 4.35
C ILE A 35 3.73 2.38 2.88
N GLY A 36 4.86 2.45 2.16
CA GLY A 36 4.92 2.16 0.73
C GLY A 36 4.65 0.69 0.40
N GLY A 37 5.15 -0.24 1.22
CA GLY A 37 4.89 -1.67 1.03
C GLY A 37 3.47 -2.09 1.40
N LEU A 38 2.88 -1.47 2.42
CA LEU A 38 1.45 -1.62 2.73
C LEU A 38 0.58 -1.06 1.61
N ALA A 39 0.94 0.11 1.05
CA ALA A 39 0.27 0.69 -0.11
C ALA A 39 0.37 -0.21 -1.35
N ALA A 40 1.58 -0.68 -1.69
CA ALA A 40 1.79 -1.60 -2.80
C ALA A 40 0.96 -2.89 -2.63
N SER A 41 0.97 -3.47 -1.42
CA SER A 41 0.18 -4.66 -1.10
C SER A 41 -1.33 -4.41 -1.29
N TYR A 42 -1.83 -3.24 -0.88
CA TYR A 42 -3.22 -2.84 -1.09
C TYR A 42 -3.59 -2.77 -2.58
N TYR A 43 -2.77 -2.14 -3.42
CA TYR A 43 -3.04 -2.05 -4.86
C TYR A 43 -2.87 -3.39 -5.59
N LEU A 44 -1.92 -4.23 -5.16
CA LEU A 44 -1.76 -5.60 -5.67
C LEU A 44 -3.01 -6.45 -5.41
N CYS A 45 -3.56 -6.39 -4.19
CA CYS A 45 -4.78 -7.12 -3.84
C CYS A 45 -6.02 -6.67 -4.63
N LYS A 46 -6.01 -5.44 -5.18
CA LYS A 46 -7.08 -4.93 -6.04
C LYS A 46 -6.96 -5.39 -7.50
N SER A 47 -5.80 -5.91 -7.90
CA SER A 47 -5.58 -6.32 -9.29
C SER A 47 -5.99 -7.78 -9.50
N PRO A 48 -6.83 -8.09 -10.52
CA PRO A 48 -7.18 -9.47 -10.85
C PRO A 48 -6.00 -10.28 -11.40
N GLN A 49 -4.90 -9.62 -11.78
CA GLN A 49 -3.70 -10.28 -12.30
C GLN A 49 -2.85 -10.94 -11.19
N VAL A 50 -3.08 -10.60 -9.93
CA VAL A 50 -2.27 -11.06 -8.79
C VAL A 50 -3.08 -12.04 -7.96
N THR A 51 -2.59 -13.27 -7.87
CA THR A 51 -3.28 -14.34 -7.12
C THR A 51 -2.85 -14.41 -5.67
N LYS A 52 -1.61 -14.00 -5.38
CA LYS A 52 -1.02 -14.07 -4.04
C LYS A 52 -0.07 -12.93 -3.81
N VAL A 53 -0.23 -12.24 -2.69
CA VAL A 53 0.68 -11.20 -2.20
C VAL A 53 1.38 -11.72 -0.96
N ILE A 54 2.71 -11.65 -0.93
CA ILE A 54 3.54 -12.01 0.22
C ILE A 54 4.22 -10.73 0.70
N LEU A 55 3.79 -10.18 1.83
CA LEU A 55 4.42 -9.02 2.45
C LEU A 55 5.41 -9.48 3.51
N LEU A 56 6.68 -9.13 3.34
CA LEU A 56 7.77 -9.44 4.27
C LEU A 56 8.22 -8.17 4.98
N GLU A 57 8.39 -8.25 6.30
CA GLU A 57 8.87 -7.17 7.14
C GLU A 57 9.93 -7.71 8.09
N ALA A 58 11.06 -7.01 8.18
CA ALA A 58 12.20 -7.45 8.99
C ALA A 58 12.01 -7.17 10.49
N SER A 59 11.27 -6.10 10.83
CA SER A 59 10.97 -5.76 12.21
C SER A 59 9.78 -6.55 12.75
N SER A 60 9.55 -6.44 14.07
CA SER A 60 8.43 -7.08 14.75
C SER A 60 7.06 -6.45 14.45
N ARG A 61 7.00 -5.39 13.64
CA ARG A 61 5.76 -4.66 13.35
C ARG A 61 5.71 -4.09 11.93
N PHE A 62 4.50 -3.90 11.43
CA PHE A 62 4.26 -3.11 10.23
C PHE A 62 4.21 -1.60 10.54
N GLY A 63 4.19 -0.78 9.49
CA GLY A 63 4.05 0.67 9.55
C GLY A 63 5.34 1.46 9.29
N GLY A 64 6.51 0.83 9.39
CA GLY A 64 7.79 1.53 9.21
C GLY A 64 7.88 2.73 10.14
N TRP A 65 8.17 3.94 9.63
CA TRP A 65 8.21 5.15 10.46
C TRP A 65 6.86 5.61 11.03
N LEU A 66 5.72 5.10 10.54
CA LEU A 66 4.43 5.29 11.24
C LEU A 66 4.44 4.48 12.54
N TRP A 67 4.48 5.19 13.66
CA TRP A 67 4.42 4.57 14.97
C TRP A 67 3.76 5.50 15.96
N SER A 68 2.76 4.96 16.65
CA SER A 68 2.02 5.65 17.71
C SER A 68 2.12 4.82 18.99
N THR A 69 2.37 5.46 20.12
CA THR A 69 2.28 4.81 21.44
C THR A 69 1.14 5.42 22.23
N ARG A 70 0.25 4.57 22.73
CA ARG A 70 -0.83 4.98 23.63
C ARG A 70 -0.44 4.70 25.07
N ARG A 71 -0.60 5.69 25.94
CA ARG A 71 -0.40 5.57 27.38
C ARG A 71 -1.72 5.20 28.07
N SER A 72 -1.62 4.67 29.29
CA SER A 72 -2.76 4.22 30.11
C SER A 72 -3.75 5.33 30.45
N ASP A 73 -3.33 6.59 30.41
CA ASP A 73 -4.16 7.79 30.58
C ASP A 73 -4.92 8.20 29.30
N GLY A 74 -4.76 7.45 28.21
CA GLY A 74 -5.40 7.72 26.92
C GLY A 74 -4.58 8.61 25.99
N ALA A 75 -3.48 9.21 26.45
CA ALA A 75 -2.63 10.04 25.60
C ALA A 75 -1.99 9.21 24.48
N VAL A 76 -1.99 9.77 23.26
CA VAL A 76 -1.37 9.15 22.08
C VAL A 76 -0.19 9.99 21.63
N PHE A 77 0.97 9.35 21.53
CA PHE A 77 2.20 9.96 21.07
C PHE A 77 2.52 9.44 19.67
N GLU A 78 2.48 10.35 18.69
CA GLU A 78 2.87 10.07 17.31
C GLU A 78 4.38 10.28 17.13
N HIS A 79 5.09 9.20 16.83
CA HIS A 79 6.53 9.21 16.60
C HIS A 79 6.89 9.47 15.12
N GLY A 80 5.95 9.17 14.22
CA GLY A 80 6.13 9.29 12.78
C GLY A 80 5.57 10.58 12.16
N PRO A 81 5.29 10.55 10.83
CA PRO A 81 4.60 11.64 10.15
C PRO A 81 3.27 11.98 10.82
N ARG A 82 3.03 13.28 11.08
CA ARG A 82 1.83 13.76 11.80
C ARG A 82 0.73 14.32 10.92
N GLY A 83 0.86 14.21 9.60
CA GLY A 83 -0.08 14.85 8.68
C GLY A 83 -0.08 14.22 7.31
N ILE A 84 -1.25 14.31 6.69
CA ILE A 84 -1.53 13.91 5.31
C ILE A 84 -2.20 15.12 4.67
N ARG A 85 -1.81 15.43 3.43
CA ARG A 85 -2.44 16.53 2.68
C ARG A 85 -3.57 15.96 1.83
N PRO A 86 -4.86 16.18 2.14
CA PRO A 86 -5.95 15.53 1.43
C PRO A 86 -6.21 16.09 0.02
N ALA A 87 -5.58 17.20 -0.34
CA ALA A 87 -5.81 17.88 -1.61
C ALA A 87 -5.04 17.24 -2.79
N GLY A 88 -5.66 17.30 -3.98
CA GLY A 88 -5.09 16.84 -5.25
C GLY A 88 -5.20 15.33 -5.46
N ALA A 89 -4.81 14.84 -6.64
CA ALA A 89 -4.93 13.43 -7.01
C ALA A 89 -4.19 12.49 -6.04
N VAL A 90 -2.99 12.90 -5.59
CA VAL A 90 -2.16 12.15 -4.62
C VAL A 90 -2.83 12.11 -3.23
N GLY A 91 -3.45 13.21 -2.79
CA GLY A 91 -4.19 13.28 -1.54
C GLY A 91 -5.47 12.45 -1.57
N SER A 92 -6.26 12.53 -2.65
CA SER A 92 -7.45 11.71 -2.84
C SER A 92 -7.13 10.21 -2.89
N ASN A 93 -6.00 9.85 -3.53
CA ASN A 93 -5.51 8.47 -3.54
C ASN A 93 -5.20 7.97 -2.12
N THR A 94 -4.54 8.81 -1.32
CA THR A 94 -4.23 8.52 0.09
C THR A 94 -5.50 8.34 0.92
N LEU A 95 -6.48 9.24 0.76
CA LEU A 95 -7.80 9.13 1.41
C LEU A 95 -8.53 7.84 1.04
N ASN A 96 -8.49 7.41 -0.23
CA ASN A 96 -9.12 6.17 -0.67
C ASN A 96 -8.52 4.94 0.02
N MET A 97 -7.18 4.88 0.11
CA MET A 97 -6.48 3.81 0.83
C MET A 97 -6.87 3.81 2.32
N LEU A 98 -6.83 4.97 2.98
CA LEU A 98 -7.20 5.09 4.40
C LEU A 98 -8.64 4.69 4.67
N TRP A 99 -9.57 5.15 3.82
CA TRP A 99 -10.99 4.83 3.94
C TRP A 99 -11.23 3.32 3.85
N PHE A 100 -10.54 2.64 2.92
CA PHE A 100 -10.62 1.18 2.79
C PHE A 100 -10.08 0.46 4.03
N CYS A 101 -8.92 0.89 4.54
CA CYS A 101 -8.34 0.34 5.77
C CYS A 101 -9.30 0.48 6.97
N THR A 102 -9.94 1.64 7.12
CA THR A 102 -10.95 1.88 8.15
C THR A 102 -12.15 0.92 8.06
N LEU A 103 -12.71 0.75 6.85
CA LEU A 103 -13.89 -0.11 6.66
C LEU A 103 -13.58 -1.59 6.89
N TYR A 104 -12.40 -2.06 6.47
CA TYR A 104 -11.96 -3.44 6.73
C TYR A 104 -11.61 -3.68 8.20
N CYS A 105 -11.09 -2.68 8.90
CA CYS A 105 -10.79 -2.79 10.33
C CYS A 105 -12.04 -3.11 11.16
N SER A 106 -13.22 -2.58 10.81
CA SER A 106 -14.47 -2.88 11.51
C SER A 106 -14.96 -4.33 11.33
N ALA A 107 -14.52 -5.03 10.27
CA ALA A 107 -14.87 -6.43 10.02
C ALA A 107 -13.85 -7.44 10.58
N CYS A 108 -12.66 -6.99 10.99
CA CYS A 108 -11.59 -7.81 11.57
C CYS A 108 -11.43 -7.65 13.09
N ILE A 109 -12.39 -7.01 13.78
CA ILE A 109 -12.46 -6.97 15.25
C ILE A 109 -13.00 -8.31 15.75
N ASP A 110 -12.21 -9.37 15.58
CA ASP A 110 -12.32 -10.55 16.43
C ASP A 110 -10.93 -11.13 16.67
N ALA A 111 -10.59 -11.21 17.96
CA ALA A 111 -9.40 -11.81 18.57
C ALA A 111 -8.00 -11.22 18.24
N ASN A 112 -7.52 -10.34 19.13
CA ASN A 112 -6.10 -10.23 19.55
C ASN A 112 -5.03 -9.77 18.53
N ARG A 113 -5.33 -8.87 17.60
CA ARG A 113 -4.29 -8.09 16.88
C ARG A 113 -4.64 -6.61 16.76
N TRP A 114 -4.06 -5.82 17.66
CA TRP A 114 -4.08 -4.35 17.64
C TRP A 114 -3.18 -3.81 16.54
N LEU A 115 -3.64 -3.81 15.29
CA LEU A 115 -2.91 -3.23 14.16
C LEU A 115 -3.90 -2.75 13.09
N LEU A 116 -4.72 -1.72 13.40
CA LEU A 116 -5.26 -0.75 12.42
C LEU A 116 -6.17 0.37 12.98
N CYS A 117 -6.11 0.74 14.27
CA CYS A 117 -6.93 1.87 14.79
C CYS A 117 -6.23 3.24 14.74
N ALA A 118 -5.06 3.38 14.11
CA ALA A 118 -4.24 4.60 14.22
C ALA A 118 -4.74 5.82 13.39
N VAL A 119 -5.91 5.77 12.76
CA VAL A 119 -6.43 6.91 11.96
C VAL A 119 -7.76 7.47 12.47
N ILE A 120 -8.39 6.87 13.48
CA ILE A 120 -9.72 7.33 13.98
C ILE A 120 -9.69 7.91 15.40
N ILE A 121 -8.62 7.75 16.17
CA ILE A 121 -8.57 8.28 17.54
C ILE A 121 -7.59 9.46 17.64
N LEU A 122 -7.75 10.45 16.76
CA LEU A 122 -6.93 11.67 16.70
C LEU A 122 -7.57 12.91 17.36
N PHE A 123 -8.72 12.78 18.04
CA PHE A 123 -9.36 13.91 18.74
C PHE A 123 -9.78 13.62 20.19
N GLY A 124 -9.11 12.67 20.86
CA GLY A 124 -9.28 12.45 22.31
C GLY A 124 -8.36 13.36 23.10
N LEU A 125 -8.75 14.62 23.31
CA LEU A 125 -8.09 15.52 24.26
C LEU A 125 -8.70 15.29 25.65
N ASP A 126 -7.91 14.70 26.56
CA ASP A 126 -8.04 15.00 27.99
C ASP A 126 -6.67 14.87 28.68
N SER A 127 -6.46 15.77 29.63
CA SER A 127 -5.17 16.37 30.00
C SER A 127 -4.31 15.59 30.99
N ALA A 128 -3.04 15.34 30.62
CA ALA A 128 -1.86 15.37 31.50
C ALA A 128 -0.58 15.43 30.63
N PHE A 129 0.20 16.51 30.71
CA PHE A 129 1.42 16.65 29.92
C PHE A 129 2.58 15.88 30.55
N SER A 130 3.00 14.79 29.92
CA SER A 130 4.22 14.05 30.22
C SER A 130 5.09 14.08 28.96
N GLY A 131 6.28 14.66 29.05
CA GLY A 131 7.18 14.78 27.89
C GLY A 131 7.60 13.40 27.39
N CYS A 132 7.38 13.14 26.11
CA CYS A 132 7.89 11.95 25.41
C CYS A 132 8.87 12.42 24.34
N LEU A 133 10.11 11.96 24.42
CA LEU A 133 11.16 12.25 23.45
C LEU A 133 11.50 10.96 22.72
N THR A 134 11.29 10.93 21.41
CA THR A 134 11.64 9.80 20.56
C THR A 134 12.67 10.23 19.55
N PHE A 135 13.85 9.63 19.62
CA PHE A 135 14.90 9.81 18.63
C PHE A 135 14.71 8.78 17.52
N LEU A 136 14.37 9.24 16.33
CA LEU A 136 14.36 8.43 15.11
C LEU A 136 15.60 8.76 14.29
N CYS A 137 16.64 7.93 14.42
CA CYS A 137 17.86 8.08 13.62
C CYS A 137 17.59 7.72 12.16
N ASP A 138 18.16 8.48 11.23
CA ASP A 138 18.13 8.22 9.78
C ASP A 138 16.73 8.00 9.18
N CYS A 139 15.70 8.63 9.78
CA CYS A 139 14.31 8.38 9.41
C CYS A 139 13.75 9.23 8.27
N ILE A 140 14.41 10.34 7.97
CA ILE A 140 14.05 11.23 6.85
C ILE A 140 15.17 11.14 5.82
N PRO A 141 14.94 10.43 4.70
CA PRO A 141 15.89 10.39 3.60
C PRO A 141 16.27 11.79 3.13
N GLN A 142 17.57 12.03 2.93
CA GLN A 142 18.08 13.29 2.41
C GLN A 142 18.38 13.12 0.92
N TYR A 143 17.69 13.91 0.09
CA TYR A 143 17.90 13.92 -1.36
C TYR A 143 18.96 14.95 -1.71
N TYR A 144 20.19 14.48 -1.91
CA TYR A 144 21.28 15.32 -2.38
C TYR A 144 21.18 15.59 -3.89
N GLU A 145 21.97 16.54 -4.37
CA GLU A 145 22.13 16.77 -5.81
C GLU A 145 22.46 15.46 -6.54
N GLY A 146 21.81 15.22 -7.67
CA GLY A 146 21.95 13.96 -8.39
C GLY A 146 21.00 12.84 -7.96
N HIS A 147 20.15 13.05 -6.92
CA HIS A 147 19.21 12.04 -6.44
C HIS A 147 18.32 11.48 -7.55
N PHE A 148 17.71 12.37 -8.35
CA PHE A 148 16.83 11.96 -9.44
C PHE A 148 17.57 11.10 -10.47
N GLN A 149 18.77 11.52 -10.88
CA GLN A 149 19.61 10.77 -11.82
C GLN A 149 19.98 9.39 -11.26
N ARG A 150 20.25 9.30 -9.95
CA ARG A 150 20.55 8.04 -9.29
C ARG A 150 19.34 7.11 -9.27
N VAL A 151 18.16 7.60 -8.91
CA VAL A 151 16.92 6.82 -8.92
C VAL A 151 16.59 6.36 -10.34
N GLU A 152 16.70 7.23 -11.34
CA GLU A 152 16.45 6.85 -12.73
C GLU A 152 17.50 5.87 -13.25
N SER A 153 18.76 5.97 -12.82
CA SER A 153 19.79 4.97 -13.14
C SER A 153 19.43 3.59 -12.57
N MET A 154 18.92 3.50 -11.33
CA MET A 154 18.45 2.25 -10.74
C MET A 154 17.26 1.67 -11.50
N ARG A 155 16.26 2.50 -11.81
CA ARG A 155 15.07 2.10 -12.60
C ARG A 155 15.47 1.67 -14.01
N GLY A 156 16.36 2.41 -14.65
CA GLY A 156 16.93 2.09 -15.95
C GLY A 156 17.66 0.75 -15.93
N PHE A 157 18.44 0.47 -14.88
CA PHE A 157 19.08 -0.84 -14.71
C PHE A 157 18.05 -1.98 -14.60
N ILE A 158 17.00 -1.79 -13.80
CA ILE A 158 15.91 -2.78 -13.66
C ILE A 158 15.23 -3.04 -15.01
N ARG A 159 14.87 -1.98 -15.74
CA ARG A 159 14.22 -2.07 -17.07
C ARG A 159 15.12 -2.73 -18.10
N ASN A 160 16.37 -2.26 -18.22
CA ASN A 160 17.32 -2.72 -19.24
C ASN A 160 17.72 -4.19 -19.05
N ASN A 161 17.71 -4.69 -17.81
CA ASN A 161 17.98 -6.09 -17.50
C ASN A 161 16.69 -6.93 -17.37
N ASN A 162 15.52 -6.36 -17.67
CA ASN A 162 14.22 -7.03 -17.59
C ASN A 162 13.99 -7.72 -16.24
N LEU A 163 14.36 -7.06 -15.14
CA LEU A 163 14.19 -7.60 -13.79
C LEU A 163 12.73 -7.40 -13.35
N ALA A 164 12.10 -8.46 -12.85
CA ALA A 164 10.76 -8.42 -12.25
C ALA A 164 10.81 -7.77 -10.84
N LEU A 165 11.26 -6.53 -10.78
CA LEU A 165 11.48 -5.76 -9.57
C LEU A 165 10.94 -4.33 -9.77
N SER A 166 10.34 -3.75 -8.74
CA SER A 166 9.98 -2.33 -8.72
C SER A 166 10.42 -1.69 -7.40
N LEU A 167 10.71 -0.40 -7.44
CA LEU A 167 11.21 0.38 -6.32
C LEU A 167 10.11 1.32 -5.82
N THR A 168 9.89 1.33 -4.50
CA THR A 168 8.88 2.19 -3.87
C THR A 168 9.28 2.56 -2.44
N GLY A 169 8.75 3.66 -1.93
CA GLY A 169 9.04 4.13 -0.57
C GLY A 169 9.68 5.51 -0.54
N SER A 170 9.91 6.01 0.68
CA SER A 170 10.40 7.37 0.92
C SER A 170 11.84 7.59 0.46
N CYS A 171 12.56 6.55 0.09
CA CYS A 171 13.92 6.66 -0.43
C CYS A 171 13.97 7.02 -1.92
N TYR A 172 12.84 7.06 -2.63
CA TYR A 172 12.82 7.22 -4.10
C TYR A 172 12.09 8.49 -4.53
N ASP A 173 10.76 8.56 -4.41
CA ASP A 173 9.93 9.55 -5.10
C ASP A 173 9.32 10.65 -4.22
N GLY A 174 9.72 10.73 -2.96
CA GLY A 174 9.20 11.72 -2.02
C GLY A 174 9.14 11.22 -0.59
N VAL A 175 9.30 12.15 0.36
CA VAL A 175 9.34 11.82 1.80
C VAL A 175 7.97 11.90 2.46
N SER A 176 6.96 12.50 1.81
CA SER A 176 5.64 12.65 2.41
C SER A 176 4.85 11.34 2.37
N VAL A 177 3.95 11.15 3.33
CA VAL A 177 3.06 9.98 3.38
C VAL A 177 2.28 9.82 2.07
N ASN A 178 1.82 10.95 1.51
CA ASN A 178 1.12 11.00 0.25
C ASN A 178 1.96 10.44 -0.91
N ASP A 179 3.20 10.91 -1.02
CA ASP A 179 4.11 10.51 -2.10
C ASP A 179 4.44 9.03 -1.99
N VAL A 180 4.68 8.53 -0.78
CA VAL A 180 5.00 7.12 -0.51
C VAL A 180 3.82 6.18 -0.84
N ILE A 181 2.59 6.60 -0.55
CA ILE A 181 1.40 5.81 -0.91
C ILE A 181 1.21 5.82 -2.43
N PHE A 182 1.41 6.97 -3.06
CA PHE A 182 1.29 7.11 -4.51
C PHE A 182 2.39 6.34 -5.25
N SER A 183 3.64 6.37 -4.77
CA SER A 183 4.73 5.56 -5.32
C SER A 183 4.43 4.06 -5.19
N GLY A 184 3.76 3.64 -4.12
CA GLY A 184 3.28 2.26 -3.95
C GLY A 184 2.30 1.85 -5.05
N ARG A 185 1.38 2.74 -5.40
CA ARG A 185 0.44 2.54 -6.51
C ARG A 185 1.15 2.46 -7.85
N THR A 186 1.97 3.45 -8.17
CA THR A 186 2.67 3.54 -9.45
C THR A 186 3.59 2.34 -9.66
N ALA A 187 4.31 1.91 -8.62
CA ALA A 187 5.17 0.72 -8.68
C ALA A 187 4.40 -0.55 -9.06
N VAL A 188 3.17 -0.70 -8.56
CA VAL A 188 2.30 -1.84 -8.90
C VAL A 188 1.76 -1.72 -10.32
N GLU A 189 1.33 -0.53 -10.72
CA GLU A 189 0.83 -0.27 -12.08
C GLU A 189 1.92 -0.56 -13.13
N GLU A 190 3.17 -0.14 -12.87
CA GLU A 190 4.35 -0.43 -13.69
C GLU A 190 4.66 -1.93 -13.72
N LEU A 191 4.71 -2.59 -12.55
CA LEU A 191 5.05 -4.02 -12.45
C LEU A 191 4.05 -4.91 -13.19
N LEU A 192 2.77 -4.54 -13.17
CA LEU A 192 1.70 -5.31 -13.81
C LEU A 192 1.48 -4.92 -15.28
N GLY A 193 2.22 -3.93 -15.81
CA GLY A 193 2.06 -3.45 -17.19
C GLY A 193 0.70 -2.80 -17.45
N THR A 194 0.11 -2.20 -16.42
CA THR A 194 -1.23 -1.58 -16.45
C THR A 194 -1.19 -0.10 -16.81
N VAL A 195 -0.04 0.44 -17.21
CA VAL A 195 0.07 1.84 -17.60
C VAL A 195 -0.54 2.04 -18.98
N VAL A 196 -1.62 2.83 -19.00
CA VAL A 196 -2.29 3.44 -20.17
C VAL A 196 -1.68 4.82 -20.41
#